data_AF-A0A210QM88-F1
#
_entry.id   AF-A0A210QM88-F1
#
_cell.length_a   1.000
_cell.length_b   1.000
_cell.length_c   1.000
_cell.angle_alpha   90.00
_cell.angle_beta   90.00
_cell.angle_gamma   90.00
#
_symmetry.space_group_name_H-M   'P 1'
#
loop_
_entity.id
_entity.type
_entity.pdbx_description
1 polymer ?
#
loop_
_entity_poly.entity_id
_entity_poly.type
_entity_poly.pdbx_seq_one_letter_code
_entity_poly.pdbx_strand_id
1 'polypeptide(L)'
;MMPLASTPELRQLVEYLDRVWFRSSVWTPANWCVYRQSVRTNNDVEGWHRRMNGKAGRANLPFYLLVPLMKKEGEIVNLQMRLVGENLLARHQTTTYKRVQGKIFALWDRLDSGDPDNRLTTSDFLRKVGNIYAPRE
;
A
#
# COMPACT_ATOMS: atom_id res chain seq x y z
N MET A 1 -7.18 19.22 -16.02
CA MET A 1 -8.55 18.99 -16.53
C MET A 1 -8.72 17.48 -16.69
N MET A 2 -9.68 16.85 -15.99
CA MET A 2 -9.99 15.43 -16.21
C MET A 2 -10.52 15.28 -17.65
N PRO A 3 -10.20 14.19 -18.38
CA PRO A 3 -10.77 13.95 -19.70
C PRO A 3 -12.30 13.91 -19.56
N LEU A 4 -12.99 14.70 -20.37
CA LEU A 4 -14.45 14.71 -20.40
C LEU A 4 -14.92 13.31 -20.76
N ALA A 5 -15.58 12.63 -19.83
CA ALA A 5 -16.23 11.36 -20.07
C ALA A 5 -17.17 11.48 -21.27
N SER A 6 -16.88 10.72 -22.33
CA SER A 6 -17.54 10.85 -23.63
C SER A 6 -18.97 10.30 -23.65
N THR A 7 -19.31 9.41 -22.70
CA THR A 7 -20.65 8.83 -22.56
C THR A 7 -21.38 9.35 -21.32
N PRO A 8 -22.72 9.47 -21.35
CA PRO A 8 -23.51 9.88 -20.19
C PRO A 8 -23.30 9.00 -18.96
N GLU A 9 -23.18 7.68 -19.14
CA GLU A 9 -23.03 6.71 -18.05
C GLU A 9 -21.67 6.87 -17.36
N LEU A 10 -20.61 7.08 -18.15
CA LEU A 10 -19.28 7.31 -17.62
C LEU A 10 -19.22 8.65 -16.88
N ARG A 11 -19.93 9.68 -17.37
CA ARG A 11 -20.03 10.96 -16.66
C ARG A 11 -20.69 10.81 -15.30
N GLN A 12 -21.84 10.11 -15.25
CA GLN A 12 -22.55 9.84 -13.99
C GLN A 12 -21.66 9.08 -12.99
N LEU A 13 -20.90 8.10 -13.48
CA LEU A 13 -19.94 7.36 -12.64
C LEU A 13 -18.84 8.29 -12.09
N VAL A 14 -18.22 9.10 -12.95
CA VAL A 14 -17.14 10.02 -12.53
C VAL A 14 -17.66 11.05 -11.52
N GLU A 15 -18.86 11.59 -11.72
CA GLU A 15 -19.52 12.51 -10.79
C GLU A 15 -19.82 11.84 -9.44
N TYR A 16 -20.30 10.60 -9.47
CA TYR A 16 -20.51 9.81 -8.25
C TYR A 16 -19.20 9.61 -7.49
N LEU A 17 -18.12 9.22 -8.19
CA LEU A 17 -16.81 9.02 -7.59
C LEU A 17 -16.28 10.31 -6.94
N ASP A 18 -16.35 11.44 -7.65
CA ASP A 18 -15.91 12.73 -7.13
C ASP A 18 -16.70 13.13 -5.87
N ARG A 19 -18.03 13.01 -5.91
CA ARG A 19 -18.89 13.39 -4.77
C ARG A 19 -18.71 12.48 -3.57
N VAL A 20 -18.72 11.16 -3.77
CA VAL A 20 -18.81 10.18 -2.68
C VAL A 20 -17.45 9.78 -2.14
N TRP A 21 -16.43 9.69 -3.00
CA TRP A 21 -15.12 9.14 -2.61
C TRP A 21 -14.02 10.19 -2.51
N PHE A 22 -14.12 11.31 -3.24
CA PHE A 22 -13.04 12.32 -3.26
C PHE A 22 -13.33 13.53 -2.38
N ARG A 23 -14.59 14.01 -2.36
CA ARG A 23 -15.00 15.20 -1.61
C ARG A 23 -15.77 14.91 -0.32
N SER A 24 -16.30 13.70 -0.17
CA SER A 24 -17.05 13.32 1.04
C SER A 24 -16.13 13.27 2.25
N SER A 25 -16.59 13.81 3.38
CA SER A 25 -15.93 13.64 4.68
C SER A 25 -16.16 12.26 5.29
N VAL A 26 -17.12 11.48 4.78
CA VAL A 26 -17.47 10.15 5.28
C VAL A 26 -16.48 9.09 4.77
N TRP A 27 -16.06 9.20 3.52
CA TRP A 27 -15.15 8.25 2.88
C TRP A 27 -13.82 8.94 2.57
N THR A 28 -12.87 8.81 3.48
CA THR A 28 -11.51 9.35 3.34
C THR A 28 -10.62 8.39 2.55
N PRO A 29 -9.47 8.85 2.01
CA PRO A 29 -8.47 7.98 1.37
C PRO A 29 -8.08 6.76 2.20
N ALA A 30 -8.08 6.88 3.54
CA ALA A 30 -7.79 5.76 4.43
C ALA A 30 -8.80 4.62 4.37
N ASN A 31 -10.03 4.88 3.92
CA ASN A 31 -11.09 3.87 3.84
C ASN A 31 -10.97 2.97 2.60
N TRP A 32 -10.30 3.44 1.55
CA TRP A 32 -10.30 2.77 0.24
C TRP A 32 -8.92 2.59 -0.39
N CYS A 33 -7.86 3.13 0.21
CA CYS A 33 -6.48 2.81 -0.19
C CYS A 33 -5.55 2.62 1.01
N VAL A 34 -4.34 2.15 0.71
CA VAL A 34 -3.24 1.99 1.68
C VAL A 34 -2.68 3.37 2.03
N TYR A 35 -3.43 4.13 2.82
CA TYR A 35 -3.10 5.49 3.25
C TYR A 35 -2.19 5.46 4.48
N ARG A 36 -1.15 6.32 4.50
CA ARG A 36 -0.18 6.44 5.61
C ARG A 36 0.50 5.12 6.00
N GLN A 37 0.51 4.15 5.08
CA GLN A 37 1.09 2.84 5.29
C GLN A 37 2.16 2.57 4.23
N SER A 38 3.38 2.26 4.68
CA SER A 38 4.50 1.91 3.81
C SER A 38 4.47 0.46 3.30
N VAL A 39 3.46 -0.30 3.74
CA VAL A 39 3.38 -1.76 3.67
C VAL A 39 2.33 -2.17 2.64
N ARG A 40 2.75 -2.96 1.64
CA ARG A 40 1.83 -3.62 0.72
C ARG A 40 1.55 -5.02 1.23
N THR A 41 0.40 -5.20 1.87
CA THR A 41 -0.04 -6.46 2.49
C THR A 41 0.08 -7.67 1.55
N ASN A 42 -0.25 -7.50 0.26
CA ASN A 42 -0.13 -8.58 -0.72
C ASN A 42 1.31 -9.12 -0.86
N ASN A 43 2.30 -8.22 -0.95
CA ASN A 43 3.69 -8.61 -1.13
C ASN A 43 4.27 -9.34 0.09
N ASP A 44 3.76 -9.00 1.29
CA ASP A 44 4.23 -9.64 2.52
C ASP A 44 3.64 -11.06 2.66
N VAL A 45 2.39 -11.28 2.24
CA VAL A 45 1.77 -12.62 2.14
C VAL A 45 2.45 -13.47 1.06
N GLU A 46 2.63 -12.93 -0.14
CA GLU A 46 3.35 -13.61 -1.23
C GLU A 46 4.79 -13.96 -0.81
N GLY A 47 5.48 -13.02 -0.14
CA GLY A 47 6.82 -13.23 0.39
C GLY A 47 6.87 -14.32 1.47
N TRP A 48 5.90 -14.34 2.38
CA TRP A 48 5.76 -15.41 3.38
C TRP A 48 5.52 -16.76 2.72
N HIS A 49 4.59 -16.85 1.77
CA HIS A 49 4.29 -18.08 1.06
C HIS A 49 5.50 -18.60 0.29
N ARG A 50 6.25 -17.71 -0.38
CA ARG A 50 7.48 -18.08 -1.10
C ARG A 50 8.56 -18.63 -0.15
N ARG A 51 8.75 -18.02 1.03
CA ARG A 51 9.69 -18.54 2.04
C ARG A 51 9.24 -19.89 2.59
N MET A 52 7.96 -20.06 2.88
CA MET A 52 7.35 -21.32 3.33
C MET A 52 7.61 -22.44 2.32
N ASN A 53 7.31 -22.20 1.04
CA ASN A 53 7.54 -23.17 -0.03
C ASN A 53 9.03 -23.50 -0.21
N GLY A 54 9.91 -22.50 -0.07
CA GLY A 54 11.36 -22.72 -0.07
C GLY A 54 11.83 -23.60 1.09
N LYS A 55 11.32 -23.38 2.30
CA LYS A 55 11.63 -24.22 3.48
C LYS A 55 11.02 -25.62 3.39
N ALA A 56 9.84 -25.75 2.79
CA ALA A 56 9.19 -27.03 2.58
C ALA A 56 9.96 -27.91 1.58
N GLY A 57 10.59 -27.30 0.56
CA GLY A 57 11.45 -27.99 -0.41
C GLY A 57 10.73 -28.98 -1.35
N ARG A 58 9.41 -29.11 -1.23
CA ARG A 58 8.57 -30.01 -2.04
C ARG A 58 7.13 -29.51 -2.10
N ALA A 59 6.44 -29.87 -3.18
CA ALA A 59 4.98 -29.80 -3.26
C ALA A 59 4.33 -30.90 -2.40
N ASN A 60 3.05 -30.73 -2.07
CA ASN A 60 2.24 -31.70 -1.32
C ASN A 60 2.92 -32.14 -0.01
N LEU A 61 3.17 -31.17 0.87
CA LEU A 61 3.80 -31.40 2.17
C LEU A 61 2.83 -32.14 3.11
N PRO A 62 3.17 -33.34 3.61
CA PRO A 62 2.35 -34.07 4.56
C PRO A 62 2.14 -33.26 5.83
N PHE A 63 0.97 -33.41 6.46
CA PHE A 63 0.58 -32.60 7.62
C PHE A 63 1.58 -32.67 8.78
N TYR A 64 2.13 -33.85 9.06
CA TYR A 64 3.11 -34.05 10.13
C TYR A 64 4.45 -33.31 9.89
N LEU A 65 4.78 -32.95 8.64
CA LEU A 65 5.92 -32.09 8.31
C LEU A 65 5.55 -30.61 8.28
N LEU A 66 4.30 -30.31 7.89
CA LEU A 66 3.79 -28.93 7.86
C LEU A 66 3.69 -28.33 9.27
N VAL A 67 3.17 -29.07 10.24
CA VAL A 67 2.93 -28.55 11.60
C VAL A 67 4.21 -28.02 12.27
N PRO A 68 5.34 -28.77 12.32
CA PRO A 68 6.59 -28.25 12.88
C PRO A 68 7.12 -27.04 12.11
N LEU A 69 6.95 -27.01 10.78
CA LEU A 69 7.41 -25.93 9.94
C LEU A 69 6.62 -24.63 10.20
N MET A 70 5.29 -24.73 10.34
CA MET A 70 4.42 -23.62 10.75
C MET A 70 4.75 -23.12 12.15
N LYS A 71 5.01 -24.04 13.11
CA LYS A 71 5.43 -23.66 14.46
C LYS A 71 6.71 -22.82 14.42
N LYS A 72 7.72 -23.27 13.67
CA LYS A 72 9.00 -22.56 13.53
C LYS A 72 8.86 -21.19 12.87
N GLU A 73 7.96 -21.03 11.91
CA GLU A 73 7.63 -19.69 11.36
C GLU A 73 6.93 -18.80 12.39
N GLY A 74 5.99 -19.34 13.17
CA GLY A 74 5.29 -18.58 14.21
C GLY A 74 6.24 -18.04 15.27
N GLU A 75 7.26 -18.82 15.66
CA GLU A 75 8.29 -18.39 16.60
C GLU A 75 9.11 -17.20 16.09
N ILE A 76 9.33 -17.10 14.77
CA ILE A 76 10.06 -15.98 14.16
C ILE A 76 9.28 -14.67 14.28
N VAL A 77 7.94 -14.71 14.25
CA VAL A 77 7.10 -13.51 14.34
C VAL A 77 7.35 -12.77 15.66
N ASN A 78 7.36 -13.49 16.78
CA ASN A 78 7.61 -12.89 18.09
C ASN A 78 9.00 -12.26 18.18
N LEU A 79 10.02 -12.94 17.63
CA LEU A 79 11.38 -12.40 17.57
C LEU A 79 11.43 -11.13 16.71
N GLN A 80 10.79 -11.13 15.54
CA GLN A 80 10.71 -9.96 14.67
C GLN A 80 9.99 -8.79 15.34
N MET A 81 8.86 -9.04 16.02
CA MET A 81 8.14 -8.02 16.79
C MET A 81 9.05 -7.38 17.84
N ARG A 82 9.80 -8.19 18.60
CA ARG A 82 10.76 -7.68 19.60
C ARG A 82 11.85 -6.85 18.95
N LEU A 83 12.49 -7.35 17.89
CA LEU A 83 13.58 -6.63 17.21
C LEU A 83 13.10 -5.32 16.56
N VAL A 84 11.88 -5.27 16.04
CA VAL A 84 11.27 -4.04 15.54
C VAL A 84 11.00 -3.07 16.69
N GLY A 85 10.44 -3.55 17.82
CA GLY A 85 10.21 -2.74 19.02
C GLY A 85 11.49 -2.15 19.62
N GLU A 86 12.60 -2.90 19.54
CA GLU A 86 13.94 -2.47 19.98
C GLU A 86 14.69 -1.65 18.90
N ASN A 87 14.06 -1.36 17.76
CA ASN A 87 14.67 -0.68 16.60
C ASN A 87 15.93 -1.38 16.03
N LEU A 88 16.11 -2.67 16.32
CA LEU A 88 17.22 -3.49 15.83
C LEU A 88 16.94 -4.09 14.44
N LEU A 89 15.67 -4.12 14.03
CA LEU A 89 15.25 -4.62 12.73
C LEU A 89 14.44 -3.56 12.00
N ALA A 90 14.94 -3.14 10.83
CA ALA A 90 14.24 -2.25 9.92
C ALA A 90 13.95 -2.97 8.60
N ARG A 91 12.82 -2.63 7.96
CA ARG A 91 12.51 -3.15 6.64
C ARG A 91 13.57 -2.69 5.64
N HIS A 92 14.22 -3.64 4.98
CA HIS A 92 15.05 -3.33 3.83
C HIS A 92 14.17 -2.83 2.68
N GLN A 93 14.47 -1.63 2.18
CA GLN A 93 13.86 -1.05 1.00
C GLN A 93 14.95 -0.63 0.03
N THR A 94 14.76 -0.93 -1.26
CA THR A 94 15.69 -0.46 -2.29
C THR A 94 15.63 1.06 -2.41
N THR A 95 16.70 1.68 -2.92
CA THR A 95 16.77 3.12 -3.17
C THR A 95 15.60 3.60 -4.03
N THR A 96 15.19 2.81 -5.03
CA THR A 96 14.04 3.11 -5.88
C THR A 96 12.74 3.18 -5.08
N TYR A 97 12.46 2.17 -4.24
CA TYR A 97 11.25 2.15 -3.42
C TYR A 97 11.26 3.25 -2.35
N LYS A 98 12.40 3.50 -1.71
CA LYS A 98 12.55 4.63 -0.76
C LYS A 98 12.21 5.96 -1.43
N ARG A 99 12.72 6.20 -2.64
CA ARG A 99 12.43 7.43 -3.41
C ARG A 99 10.97 7.54 -3.78
N VAL A 100 10.36 6.46 -4.27
CA VAL A 100 8.94 6.43 -4.66
C VAL A 100 8.05 6.67 -3.44
N GLN A 101 8.30 5.97 -2.33
CA GLN A 101 7.56 6.13 -1.07
C GLN A 101 7.72 7.54 -0.51
N GLY A 102 8.93 8.09 -0.50
CA GLY A 102 9.17 9.48 -0.05
C GLY A 102 8.35 10.51 -0.82
N LYS A 103 8.20 10.34 -2.15
CA LYS A 103 7.31 11.19 -2.95
C LYS A 103 5.85 11.04 -2.54
N ILE A 104 5.38 9.82 -2.30
CA ILE A 104 3.99 9.56 -1.87
C ILE A 104 3.74 10.13 -0.48
N PHE A 105 4.70 10.01 0.45
CA PHE A 105 4.57 10.56 1.80
C PHE A 105 4.47 12.08 1.78
N ALA A 106 5.30 12.75 0.98
CA ALA A 106 5.20 14.20 0.78
C ALA A 106 3.84 14.62 0.18
N LEU A 107 3.22 13.77 -0.66
CA LEU A 107 1.88 14.03 -1.18
C LEU A 107 0.79 13.81 -0.12
N TRP A 108 0.95 12.82 0.77
CA TRP A 108 0.06 12.63 1.92
C TRP A 108 0.13 13.80 2.89
N ASP A 109 1.34 14.30 3.20
CA ASP A 109 1.52 15.46 4.08
C ASP A 109 0.78 16.69 3.56
N ARG A 110 0.79 16.89 2.24
CA ARG A 110 0.05 17.99 1.61
C ARG A 110 -1.45 17.74 1.50
N LEU A 111 -1.89 16.48 1.47
CA LEU A 111 -3.31 16.14 1.52
C LEU A 111 -3.89 16.38 2.92
N ASP A 112 -3.14 16.02 3.96
CA ASP A 112 -3.50 16.25 5.37
C ASP A 112 -3.28 17.70 5.83
N SER A 113 -2.59 18.51 5.03
CA SER A 113 -2.29 19.90 5.37
C SER A 113 -3.55 20.71 5.61
N GLY A 114 -3.60 21.41 6.75
CA GLY A 114 -4.64 22.39 7.07
C GLY A 114 -4.43 23.74 6.38
N ASP A 115 -3.27 23.96 5.74
CA ASP A 115 -2.95 25.19 5.02
C ASP A 115 -3.70 25.27 3.67
N PRO A 116 -4.62 26.24 3.48
CA PRO A 116 -5.41 26.38 2.27
C PRO A 116 -4.57 26.52 0.99
N ASP A 117 -3.40 27.14 1.06
CA ASP A 117 -2.56 27.41 -0.12
C ASP A 117 -1.74 26.18 -0.55
N ASN A 118 -1.52 25.23 0.36
CA ASN A 118 -0.73 24.04 0.09
C ASN A 118 -1.56 22.74 0.08
N ARG A 119 -2.84 22.79 0.49
CA ARG A 119 -3.71 21.61 0.59
C ARG A 119 -4.04 21.04 -0.79
N LEU A 120 -3.73 19.76 -0.97
CA LEU A 120 -4.15 19.03 -2.17
C LEU A 120 -5.61 18.60 -2.07
N THR A 121 -6.33 18.66 -3.18
CA THR A 121 -7.59 17.90 -3.33
C THR A 121 -7.28 16.43 -3.54
N THR A 122 -8.19 15.54 -3.15
CA THR A 122 -8.06 14.09 -3.40
C THR A 122 -7.83 13.78 -4.89
N SER A 123 -8.50 14.51 -5.78
CA SER A 123 -8.36 14.37 -7.23
C SER A 123 -6.97 14.76 -7.73
N ASP A 124 -6.39 15.85 -7.21
CA ASP A 124 -5.03 16.26 -7.56
C ASP A 124 -3.97 15.34 -6.94
N PHE A 125 -4.24 14.81 -5.74
CA PHE A 125 -3.41 13.79 -5.10
C PHE A 125 -3.34 12.54 -5.98
N LEU A 126 -4.49 12.00 -6.39
CA LEU A 126 -4.55 10.81 -7.26
C LEU A 126 -3.86 11.03 -8.60
N ARG A 127 -4.01 12.21 -9.21
CA ARG A 127 -3.29 12.55 -10.45
C ARG A 127 -1.78 12.53 -10.24
N LYS A 128 -1.29 13.14 -9.16
CA LYS A 128 0.15 13.17 -8.85
C LYS A 128 0.69 11.78 -8.52
N VAL A 129 -0.07 10.95 -7.80
CA VAL A 129 0.32 9.56 -7.51
C VAL A 129 0.36 8.72 -8.78
N GLY A 130 -0.62 8.87 -9.69
CA GLY A 130 -0.61 8.20 -10.99
C GLY A 130 0.69 8.47 -11.77
N ASN A 131 1.15 9.72 -11.78
CA ASN A 131 2.40 10.11 -12.44
C ASN A 131 3.67 9.54 -11.78
N ILE A 132 3.63 9.13 -10.50
CA ILE A 132 4.79 8.49 -9.85
C ILE A 132 5.02 7.08 -10.43
N TYR A 133 3.95 6.40 -10.85
CA TYR A 133 3.99 5.05 -11.39
C TYR A 133 3.92 4.99 -12.91
N ALA A 134 3.69 6.13 -13.58
CA ALA A 134 3.71 6.21 -15.02
C ALA A 134 5.07 5.73 -15.58
N PRO A 135 5.08 5.00 -16.72
CA PRO A 135 6.31 4.69 -17.43
C PRO A 135 7.08 5.98 -17.70
N ARG A 136 8.40 5.93 -17.54
CA ARG A 136 9.26 7.00 -18.03
C ARG A 136 9.31 6.88 -19.55
N GLU A 137 8.86 7.92 -20.24
CA GLU A 137 9.16 8.12 -21.67
C GLU A 137 10.67 8.16 -21.90
#